data_AF-A0A848XRU9-F1
#
_entry.id   AF-A0A848XRU9-F1
#
_cell.length_a   1.000
_cell.length_b   1.000
_cell.length_c   1.000
_cell.angle_alpha   90.00
_cell.angle_beta   90.00
_cell.angle_gamma   90.00
#
_symmetry.space_group_name_H-M   'P 1'
#
loop_
_entity.id
_entity.type
_entity.pdbx_description
1 polymer ?
#
loop_
_entity_poly.entity_id
_entity_poly.type
_entity_poly.pdbx_seq_one_letter_code
_entity_poly.pdbx_strand_id
1 'polypeptide(L)'
;MTSRTAALAALLVLAGCGGGDASDAEPADDNPLLRPALLEEEAPPTFEAEFETTKGTFVIEVTREWAPLGADRFYTLVKNGYYDGVRFFRVIDGFIAQFGIHGSPLINAQWRAARLQDDPVVESNARGTVTFATSGPNSRTTQLFINF
;
A
#
# COMPACT_ATOMS: atom_id res chain seq x y z
N MET A 1 -17.58 -85.11 23.36
CA MET A 1 -18.44 -84.94 22.15
C MET A 1 -19.46 -83.89 22.54
N THR A 2 -19.52 -82.68 22.02
CA THR A 2 -19.12 -82.13 20.71
C THR A 2 -18.86 -80.64 20.86
N SER A 3 -17.78 -80.18 20.25
CA SER A 3 -17.40 -78.78 19.99
C SER A 3 -18.46 -78.06 19.15
N ARG A 4 -18.65 -76.74 19.37
CA ARG A 4 -18.93 -75.76 18.30
C ARG A 4 -18.86 -74.30 18.78
N THR A 5 -17.78 -73.66 18.31
CA THR A 5 -17.73 -72.32 17.68
C THR A 5 -17.90 -71.06 18.52
N ALA A 6 -16.83 -70.26 18.47
CA ALA A 6 -16.70 -68.89 18.94
C ALA A 6 -17.57 -67.89 18.17
N ALA A 7 -17.98 -66.82 18.85
CA ALA A 7 -18.17 -65.51 18.24
C ALA A 7 -17.75 -64.44 19.27
N LEU A 8 -16.57 -63.88 19.01
CA LEU A 8 -15.94 -62.78 19.71
C LEU A 8 -16.66 -61.48 19.30
N ALA A 9 -17.50 -60.91 20.15
CA ALA A 9 -18.07 -59.59 19.93
C ALA A 9 -17.10 -58.53 20.50
N ALA A 10 -16.39 -57.86 19.59
CA ALA A 10 -15.42 -56.83 19.90
C ALA A 10 -16.09 -55.60 20.54
N LEU A 11 -15.58 -55.24 21.72
CA LEU A 11 -15.82 -53.97 22.39
C LEU A 11 -14.99 -52.90 21.64
N LEU A 12 -15.61 -52.10 20.75
CA LEU A 12 -14.93 -50.95 20.15
C LEU A 12 -15.22 -49.70 20.99
N VAL A 13 -14.20 -49.28 21.72
CA VAL A 13 -14.13 -48.04 22.48
C VAL A 13 -14.19 -46.85 21.54
N LEU A 14 -15.03 -45.87 21.89
CA LEU A 14 -15.10 -44.54 21.30
C LEU A 14 -13.72 -43.86 21.33
N ALA A 15 -13.13 -43.62 20.16
CA ALA A 15 -12.08 -42.62 19.99
C ALA A 15 -12.59 -41.58 18.99
N GLY A 16 -13.01 -40.44 19.52
CA GLY A 16 -13.30 -39.26 18.73
C GLY A 16 -12.03 -38.76 18.05
N CYS A 17 -12.03 -38.80 16.71
CA CYS A 17 -11.24 -37.89 15.90
C CYS A 17 -12.15 -36.68 15.69
N GLY A 18 -12.05 -35.64 16.51
CA GLY A 18 -10.99 -34.66 16.31
C GLY A 18 -11.46 -33.73 15.19
N GLY A 19 -12.37 -32.82 15.55
CA GLY A 19 -12.68 -31.68 14.70
C GLY A 19 -11.40 -30.86 14.59
N GLY A 20 -10.71 -31.02 13.46
CA GLY A 20 -9.59 -30.17 13.09
C GLY A 20 -10.13 -28.84 12.60
N ASP A 21 -10.18 -27.90 13.53
CA ASP A 21 -10.17 -26.45 13.40
C ASP A 21 -10.57 -25.88 12.03
N ALA A 22 -11.85 -25.52 11.96
CA ALA A 22 -12.24 -24.39 11.13
C ALA A 22 -11.48 -23.15 11.62
N SER A 23 -10.64 -22.61 10.75
CA SER A 23 -10.38 -21.18 10.62
C SER A 23 -9.79 -20.48 11.85
N ASP A 24 -8.51 -20.69 12.11
CA ASP A 24 -7.63 -19.60 12.55
C ASP A 24 -7.08 -18.84 11.32
N ALA A 25 -7.99 -18.45 10.41
CA ALA A 25 -7.68 -17.37 9.51
C ALA A 25 -7.59 -16.11 10.38
N GLU A 26 -6.37 -15.64 10.63
CA GLU A 26 -6.11 -14.29 11.15
C GLU A 26 -7.09 -13.32 10.48
N PRO A 27 -7.78 -12.44 11.24
CA PRO A 27 -8.76 -11.54 10.66
C PRO A 27 -8.09 -10.81 9.50
N ALA A 28 -8.69 -10.93 8.31
CA ALA A 28 -8.19 -10.25 7.13
C ALA A 28 -8.02 -8.78 7.50
N ASP A 29 -6.79 -8.26 7.44
CA ASP A 29 -6.55 -6.84 7.69
C ASP A 29 -7.35 -6.05 6.66
N ASP A 30 -8.44 -5.43 7.13
CA ASP A 30 -9.38 -4.66 6.31
C ASP A 30 -8.78 -3.31 5.89
N ASN A 31 -7.49 -3.08 6.17
CA ASN A 31 -6.80 -1.89 5.71
C ASN A 31 -6.82 -1.79 4.17
N PRO A 32 -7.48 -0.76 3.60
CA PRO A 32 -7.61 -0.61 2.15
C PRO A 32 -6.25 -0.49 1.44
N LEU A 33 -5.22 0.03 2.12
CA LEU A 33 -3.88 0.18 1.56
C LEU A 33 -3.19 -1.15 1.25
N LEU A 34 -3.71 -2.28 1.75
CA LEU A 34 -3.24 -3.61 1.38
C LEU A 34 -3.74 -4.06 0.00
N ARG A 35 -4.65 -3.32 -0.63
CA ARG A 35 -5.27 -3.67 -1.91
C ARG A 35 -5.27 -2.48 -2.88
N PRO A 36 -4.11 -2.07 -3.42
CA PRO A 36 -4.00 -0.88 -4.27
C PRO A 36 -4.95 -0.87 -5.48
N ALA A 37 -5.20 -2.03 -6.08
CA ALA A 37 -6.10 -2.18 -7.24
C ALA A 37 -7.57 -1.84 -6.93
N LEU A 38 -7.96 -1.73 -5.65
CA LEU A 38 -9.31 -1.34 -5.23
C LEU A 38 -9.43 0.15 -4.90
N LEU A 39 -8.32 0.90 -4.98
CA LEU A 39 -8.24 2.30 -4.55
C LEU A 39 -8.01 3.29 -5.70
N GLU A 40 -8.20 2.86 -6.94
CA GLU A 40 -8.11 3.74 -8.09
C GLU A 40 -9.29 4.73 -8.09
N GLU A 41 -8.99 6.00 -7.84
CA GLU A 41 -9.96 7.09 -7.77
C GLU A 41 -9.45 8.24 -8.64
N GLU A 42 -10.36 8.82 -9.43
CA GLU A 42 -10.07 10.02 -10.20
C GLU A 42 -10.05 11.24 -9.26
N ALA A 43 -8.96 11.99 -9.28
CA ALA A 43 -8.83 13.22 -8.50
C ALA A 43 -9.66 14.36 -9.12
N PRO A 44 -10.08 15.35 -8.31
CA PRO A 44 -10.62 16.61 -8.84
C PRO A 44 -9.60 17.32 -9.77
N PRO A 45 -10.04 18.25 -10.64
CA PRO A 45 -9.15 18.99 -11.53
C PRO A 45 -7.99 19.68 -10.81
N THR A 46 -8.27 20.21 -9.62
CA THR A 46 -7.27 20.72 -8.68
C THR A 46 -7.62 20.33 -7.25
N PHE A 47 -6.61 20.13 -6.42
CA PHE A 47 -6.79 19.94 -4.98
C PHE A 47 -5.54 20.33 -4.20
N GLU A 48 -5.70 20.51 -2.90
CA GLU A 48 -4.63 20.77 -1.95
C GLU A 48 -4.49 19.59 -1.00
N ALA A 49 -3.26 19.20 -0.71
CA ALA A 49 -2.92 18.23 0.32
C ALA A 49 -2.02 18.91 1.37
N GLU A 50 -2.56 19.09 2.57
CA GLU A 50 -1.82 19.64 3.71
C GLU A 50 -1.04 18.53 4.42
N PHE A 51 0.24 18.77 4.69
CA PHE A 51 1.13 17.86 5.39
C PHE A 51 1.60 18.51 6.69
N GLU A 52 1.16 17.98 7.81
CA GLU A 52 1.72 18.31 9.12
C GLU A 52 3.00 17.51 9.35
N THR A 53 4.11 18.19 9.64
CA THR A 53 5.38 17.53 9.92
C THR A 53 5.99 17.98 11.23
N THR A 54 6.98 17.23 11.70
CA THR A 54 7.82 17.64 12.85
C THR A 54 8.59 18.94 12.65
N LYS A 55 8.60 19.51 11.43
CA LYS A 55 9.28 20.77 11.08
C LYS A 55 8.30 21.88 10.66
N GLY A 56 7.00 21.65 10.82
CA GLY A 56 5.95 22.57 10.43
C GLY A 56 5.10 22.02 9.30
N THR A 57 4.07 22.78 8.96
CA THR A 57 3.09 22.42 7.94
C THR A 57 3.51 22.95 6.57
N PHE A 58 3.24 22.18 5.52
CA PHE A 58 3.31 22.65 4.14
C PHE A 58 2.12 22.10 3.36
N VAL A 59 1.80 22.77 2.24
CA VAL A 59 0.70 22.38 1.35
C VAL A 59 1.28 22.03 -0.01
N ILE A 60 0.77 20.95 -0.60
CA ILE A 60 1.01 20.62 -2.01
C ILE A 60 -0.28 20.94 -2.77
N GLU A 61 -0.21 21.91 -3.68
CA GLU A 61 -1.23 22.16 -4.68
C GLU A 61 -1.02 21.22 -5.87
N VAL A 62 -2.08 20.57 -6.34
CA VAL A 62 -2.03 19.62 -7.45
C VAL A 62 -2.97 20.05 -8.56
N THR A 63 -2.44 20.06 -9.78
CA THR A 63 -3.20 20.29 -11.02
C THR A 63 -3.23 19.01 -11.83
N ARG A 64 -4.39 18.36 -11.91
CA ARG A 64 -4.54 17.05 -12.56
C ARG A 64 -4.20 17.08 -14.05
N GLU A 65 -4.51 18.17 -14.73
CA GLU A 65 -4.23 18.33 -16.17
C GLU A 65 -2.74 18.17 -16.53
N TRP A 66 -1.82 18.45 -15.59
CA TRP A 66 -0.38 18.35 -15.85
C TRP A 66 0.15 16.91 -15.80
N ALA A 67 -0.48 16.05 -15.00
CA ALA A 67 -0.08 14.66 -14.79
C ALA A 67 -1.26 13.86 -14.21
N PRO A 68 -2.25 13.46 -15.02
CA PRO A 68 -3.48 12.87 -14.51
C PRO A 68 -3.25 11.56 -13.75
N LEU A 69 -2.37 10.67 -14.24
CA LEU A 69 -2.10 9.40 -13.54
C LEU A 69 -1.37 9.63 -12.22
N GLY A 70 -0.40 10.55 -12.20
CA GLY A 70 0.31 10.97 -11.00
C GLY A 70 -0.61 11.64 -9.96
N ALA A 71 -1.47 12.55 -10.41
CA ALA A 71 -2.43 13.26 -9.56
C ALA A 71 -3.45 12.30 -8.93
N ASP A 72 -4.02 11.39 -9.72
CA ASP A 72 -4.95 10.35 -9.24
C ASP A 72 -4.27 9.44 -8.22
N ARG A 73 -3.05 8.99 -8.53
CA ARG A 73 -2.25 8.19 -7.59
C ARG A 73 -2.00 8.93 -6.29
N PHE A 74 -1.58 10.19 -6.36
CA PHE A 74 -1.27 10.98 -5.17
C PHE A 74 -2.53 11.21 -4.33
N TYR A 75 -3.64 11.57 -4.98
CA TYR A 75 -4.94 11.78 -4.34
C TYR A 75 -5.41 10.55 -3.57
N THR A 76 -5.35 9.37 -4.19
CA THR A 76 -5.65 8.09 -3.52
C THR A 76 -4.77 7.88 -2.29
N LEU A 77 -3.45 8.09 -2.42
CA LEU A 77 -2.51 7.83 -1.33
C LEU A 77 -2.72 8.77 -0.15
N VAL A 78 -2.94 10.07 -0.38
CA VAL A 78 -3.21 11.04 0.70
C VAL A 78 -4.55 10.76 1.37
N LYS A 79 -5.61 10.51 0.60
CA LYS A 79 -6.97 10.29 1.13
C LYS A 79 -7.07 9.05 2.02
N ASN A 80 -6.21 8.06 1.78
CA ASN A 80 -6.15 6.82 2.54
C ASN A 80 -5.03 6.80 3.60
N GLY A 81 -4.42 7.95 3.92
CA GLY A 81 -3.44 8.07 5.00
C GLY A 81 -2.11 7.36 4.73
N TYR A 82 -1.76 7.08 3.46
CA TYR A 82 -0.52 6.36 3.14
C TYR A 82 0.74 7.10 3.63
N TYR A 83 0.69 8.42 3.64
CA TYR A 83 1.83 9.24 4.05
C TYR A 83 1.89 9.50 5.56
N ASP A 84 0.95 8.97 6.34
CA ASP A 84 0.93 9.17 7.79
C ASP A 84 2.10 8.44 8.45
N GLY A 85 2.88 9.19 9.25
CA GLY A 85 4.09 8.67 9.88
C GLY A 85 5.25 8.37 8.91
N VAL A 86 5.12 8.71 7.62
CA VAL A 86 6.19 8.55 6.64
C VAL A 86 7.29 9.57 6.88
N ARG A 87 8.54 9.13 6.71
CA ARG A 87 9.74 9.93 6.97
C ARG A 87 10.33 10.47 5.67
N PHE A 88 10.90 11.67 5.75
CA PHE A 88 11.89 12.12 4.78
C PHE A 88 13.19 11.35 5.04
N PHE A 89 13.51 10.40 4.17
CA PHE A 89 14.65 9.49 4.36
C PHE A 89 15.89 9.91 3.57
N ARG A 90 15.75 10.85 2.62
CA ARG A 90 16.86 11.38 1.83
C ARG A 90 16.64 12.86 1.57
N VAL A 91 17.54 13.69 2.08
CA VAL A 91 17.54 15.14 1.88
C VAL A 91 18.92 15.55 1.40
N ILE A 92 18.98 16.25 0.27
CA ILE A 92 20.20 16.79 -0.31
C ILE A 92 19.97 18.30 -0.48
N ASP A 93 20.78 19.09 0.22
CA ASP A 93 20.68 20.54 0.24
C ASP A 93 20.80 21.13 -1.17
N GLY A 94 19.89 22.07 -1.50
CA GLY A 94 19.79 22.68 -2.82
C GLY A 94 19.37 21.73 -3.95
N PHE A 95 18.81 20.56 -3.62
CA PHE A 95 18.35 19.61 -4.61
C PHE A 95 16.97 19.03 -4.28
N ILE A 96 16.88 18.07 -3.35
CA ILE A 96 15.63 17.35 -3.10
C ILE A 96 15.43 16.95 -1.64
N ALA A 97 14.16 16.93 -1.21
CA ALA A 97 13.70 16.24 0.00
C ALA A 97 12.77 15.10 -0.41
N GLN A 98 13.20 13.86 -0.21
CA GLN A 98 12.52 12.65 -0.69
C GLN A 98 11.86 11.87 0.45
N PHE A 99 10.63 11.42 0.22
CA PHE A 99 9.78 10.67 1.14
C PHE A 99 8.90 9.67 0.38
N GLY A 100 7.96 9.01 1.09
CA GLY A 100 6.95 8.14 0.48
C GLY A 100 7.21 6.63 0.61
N ILE A 101 8.05 6.22 1.56
CA ILE A 101 8.19 4.80 1.97
C ILE A 101 7.30 4.58 3.19
N HIS A 102 6.18 3.85 3.03
CA HIS A 102 5.27 3.52 4.13
C HIS A 102 5.98 2.70 5.23
N GLY A 103 5.65 2.97 6.50
CA GLY A 103 6.27 2.33 7.67
C GLY A 103 5.94 0.85 7.85
N SER A 104 4.72 0.43 7.48
CA SER A 104 4.34 -0.99 7.40
C SER A 104 4.99 -1.69 6.19
N PRO A 105 5.81 -2.75 6.39
CA PRO A 105 6.42 -3.50 5.30
C PRO A 105 5.40 -4.17 4.38
N LEU A 106 4.25 -4.61 4.92
CA LEU A 106 3.20 -5.27 4.14
C LEU A 106 2.56 -4.29 3.15
N ILE A 107 2.13 -3.12 3.63
CA ILE A 107 1.58 -2.05 2.77
C ILE A 107 2.63 -1.61 1.74
N ASN A 108 3.87 -1.39 2.18
CA ASN A 108 4.95 -1.00 1.29
C ASN A 108 5.17 -2.01 0.15
N ALA A 109 5.10 -3.32 0.45
CA ALA A 109 5.24 -4.36 -0.56
C ALA A 109 4.13 -4.34 -1.61
N GLN A 110 2.88 -4.11 -1.22
CA GLN A 110 1.74 -4.02 -2.15
C GLN A 110 1.92 -2.85 -3.13
N TRP A 111 2.24 -1.67 -2.59
CA TRP A 111 2.39 -0.47 -3.41
C TRP A 111 3.67 -0.43 -4.25
N ARG A 112 4.72 -1.16 -3.85
CA ARG A 112 5.93 -1.35 -4.67
C ARG A 112 5.64 -2.16 -5.94
N ALA A 113 4.69 -3.09 -5.88
CA ALA A 113 4.24 -3.88 -7.03
C ALA A 113 3.27 -3.09 -7.95
N ALA A 114 2.50 -2.16 -7.37
CA ALA A 114 1.55 -1.32 -8.09
C ALA A 114 2.23 -0.14 -8.82
N ARG A 115 2.98 -0.44 -9.88
CA ARG A 115 3.67 0.58 -10.70
C ARG A 115 2.69 1.50 -11.41
N LEU A 116 3.09 2.76 -11.55
CA LEU A 116 2.38 3.81 -12.24
C LEU A 116 2.98 4.00 -13.63
N GLN A 117 2.10 4.14 -14.64
CA GLN A 117 2.52 4.52 -15.99
C GLN A 117 2.94 5.99 -16.04
N ASP A 118 3.80 6.32 -17.01
CA ASP A 118 4.30 7.68 -17.12
C ASP A 118 3.28 8.61 -17.81
N ASP A 119 2.94 9.72 -17.14
CA ASP A 119 2.28 10.85 -17.79
C ASP A 119 3.25 11.54 -18.78
N PRO A 120 2.72 12.15 -19.86
CA PRO A 120 3.48 13.09 -20.68
C PRO A 120 4.01 14.26 -19.84
N VAL A 121 5.16 14.80 -20.22
CA VAL A 121 5.71 15.99 -19.55
C VAL A 121 4.97 17.23 -20.05
N VAL A 122 4.20 17.85 -19.15
CA VAL A 122 3.52 19.14 -19.39
C VAL A 122 4.28 20.30 -18.76
N GLU A 123 4.71 20.14 -17.51
CA GLU A 123 5.42 21.17 -16.72
C GLU A 123 6.85 20.78 -16.35
N SER A 124 7.68 21.78 -16.07
CA SER A 124 9.08 21.58 -15.68
C SER A 124 9.24 21.24 -14.20
N ASN A 125 10.15 20.32 -13.90
CA ASN A 125 10.52 19.97 -12.52
C ASN A 125 11.47 21.03 -11.92
N ALA A 126 10.90 22.16 -11.50
CA ALA A 126 11.62 23.32 -10.98
C ALA A 126 11.64 23.36 -9.43
N ARG A 127 12.40 24.29 -8.86
CA ARG A 127 12.37 24.54 -7.41
C ARG A 127 10.93 24.82 -6.94
N GLY A 128 10.50 24.15 -5.89
CA GLY A 128 9.16 24.23 -5.32
C GLY A 128 8.16 23.21 -5.88
N THR A 129 8.50 22.44 -6.93
CA THR A 129 7.62 21.39 -7.45
C THR A 129 7.83 20.07 -6.71
N VAL A 130 6.82 19.21 -6.76
CA VAL A 130 6.86 17.83 -6.30
C VAL A 130 6.78 16.88 -7.50
N THR A 131 7.48 15.75 -7.45
CA THR A 131 7.38 14.72 -8.49
C THR A 131 7.62 13.32 -7.94
N PHE A 132 7.10 12.30 -8.61
CA PHE A 132 7.36 10.90 -8.28
C PHE A 132 8.79 10.50 -8.63
N ALA A 133 9.46 9.87 -7.68
CA ALA A 133 10.74 9.23 -7.92
C ALA A 133 10.59 8.09 -8.94
N THR A 134 11.57 7.97 -9.83
CA THR A 134 11.58 6.98 -10.91
C THR A 134 12.94 6.29 -11.00
N SER A 135 12.95 5.02 -11.38
CA SER A 135 14.14 4.26 -11.77
C SER A 135 14.18 3.94 -13.26
N GLY A 136 13.33 4.59 -14.06
CA GLY A 136 13.15 4.34 -15.49
C GLY A 136 11.68 4.38 -15.93
N PRO A 137 11.39 4.14 -17.22
CA PRO A 137 10.03 4.22 -17.75
C PRO A 137 9.04 3.34 -16.97
N ASN A 138 7.86 3.88 -16.64
CA ASN A 138 6.75 3.20 -15.97
C ASN A 138 7.14 2.49 -14.65
N SER A 139 8.05 3.09 -13.89
CA SER A 139 8.60 2.50 -12.66
C SER A 139 8.17 3.20 -11.37
N ARG A 140 7.45 4.33 -11.49
CA ARG A 140 6.99 5.14 -10.37
C ARG A 140 6.03 4.34 -9.49
N THR A 141 6.04 4.62 -8.18
CA THR A 141 5.20 3.90 -7.21
C THR A 141 4.53 4.88 -6.24
N THR A 142 5.19 5.18 -5.12
CA THR A 142 4.65 6.03 -4.03
C THR A 142 5.64 7.06 -3.52
N GLN A 143 6.92 6.90 -3.86
CA GLN A 143 7.97 7.81 -3.43
C GLN A 143 7.92 9.11 -4.22
N LEU A 144 8.01 10.22 -3.49
CA LEU A 144 7.97 11.58 -4.00
C LEU A 144 9.22 12.32 -3.55
N PHE A 145 9.58 13.37 -4.28
CA PHE A 145 10.49 14.37 -3.76
C PHE A 145 10.03 15.78 -4.09
N ILE A 146 10.36 16.70 -3.19
CA ILE A 146 10.18 18.14 -3.34
C ILE A 146 11.53 18.73 -3.76
N ASN A 147 11.56 19.51 -4.83
CA ASN A 147 12.76 20.24 -5.25
C ASN A 147 12.88 21.54 -4.45
N PHE A 148 14.05 21.85 -3.86
CA PHE A 148 14.20 23.05 -3.02
C PHE A 148 15.58 23.71 -3.10
#